data_AF-A0A0P9D6D8-F1
#
_entry.id   AF-A0A0P9D6D8-F1
#
_cell.length_a   1.000
_cell.length_b   1.000
_cell.length_c   1.000
_cell.angle_alpha   90.00
_cell.angle_beta   90.00
_cell.angle_gamma   90.00
#
_symmetry.space_group_name_H-M   'P 1'
#
loop_
_entity.id
_entity.type
_entity.pdbx_description
1 polymer ?
#
loop_
_entity_poly.entity_id
_entity_poly.type
_entity_poly.pdbx_seq_one_letter_code
_entity_poly.pdbx_strand_id
1 'polypeptide(L)'
;MSQEPEQIGELIYAFNPDYPYPFPVAQPPHYWMSEQSGKLAEAVEQYFNGEALTPAALEFIRQYLQQYIERAVMTGEAKRNILLSRTMALRTTRDIERFADDLSEIGVEPF
;
A
#
# COMPACT_ATOMS: atom_id res chain seq x y z
N MET A 1 7.37 -12.96 -20.36
CA MET A 1 6.07 -13.49 -19.91
C MET A 1 5.29 -12.31 -19.37
N SER A 2 4.31 -11.81 -20.11
CA SER A 2 3.47 -10.71 -19.65
C SER A 2 2.59 -11.25 -18.53
N GLN A 3 2.84 -10.82 -17.30
CA GLN A 3 1.95 -11.17 -16.18
C GLN A 3 0.65 -10.38 -16.33
N GLU A 4 -0.48 -11.06 -16.22
CA GLU A 4 -1.80 -10.43 -16.31
C GLU A 4 -1.97 -9.41 -15.17
N PRO A 5 -2.66 -8.27 -15.42
CA PRO A 5 -2.97 -7.31 -14.37
C PRO A 5 -3.75 -7.97 -13.25
N GLU A 6 -3.37 -7.69 -12.01
CA GLU A 6 -4.09 -8.18 -10.84
C GLU A 6 -5.17 -7.16 -10.44
N GLN A 7 -6.41 -7.62 -10.33
CA GLN A 7 -7.51 -6.80 -9.83
C GLN A 7 -7.81 -7.15 -8.38
N ILE A 8 -7.78 -6.15 -7.50
CA ILE A 8 -8.16 -6.28 -6.10
C ILE A 8 -9.18 -5.19 -5.80
N GLY A 9 -10.42 -5.60 -5.56
CA GLY A 9 -11.55 -4.69 -5.47
C GLY A 9 -11.70 -3.87 -6.76
N GLU A 10 -11.59 -2.56 -6.62
CA GLU A 10 -11.68 -1.60 -7.73
C GLU A 10 -10.31 -1.13 -8.26
N LEU A 11 -9.21 -1.58 -7.65
CA LEU A 11 -7.84 -1.21 -8.03
C LEU A 11 -7.26 -2.27 -8.98
N ILE A 12 -6.50 -1.81 -9.98
CA ILE A 12 -5.92 -2.68 -11.01
C ILE A 12 -4.42 -2.47 -11.02
N TYR A 13 -3.65 -3.51 -10.72
CA TYR A 13 -2.19 -3.45 -10.61
C TYR A 13 -1.56 -4.18 -11.78
N ALA A 14 -0.83 -3.44 -12.63
CA ALA A 14 -0.03 -4.04 -13.69
C ALA A 14 1.36 -4.42 -13.15
N PHE A 15 1.91 -5.55 -13.60
CA PHE A 15 3.31 -5.86 -13.34
C PHE A 15 4.22 -4.89 -14.11
N ASN A 16 5.12 -4.20 -13.43
CA ASN A 16 6.08 -3.29 -14.05
C ASN A 16 7.53 -3.64 -13.68
N PRO A 17 8.25 -4.35 -14.57
CA PRO A 17 9.63 -4.75 -14.32
C PRO A 17 10.60 -3.57 -14.27
N ASP A 18 10.26 -2.45 -14.92
CA ASP A 18 11.09 -1.25 -15.03
C ASP A 18 10.86 -0.27 -13.87
N TYR A 19 10.01 -0.61 -12.90
CA TYR A 19 9.72 0.25 -11.76
C TYR A 19 10.98 0.45 -10.89
N PRO A 20 11.49 1.69 -10.75
CA PRO A 20 12.70 1.96 -9.97
C PRO A 20 12.36 1.89 -8.47
N TYR A 21 12.46 0.70 -7.88
CA TYR A 21 12.26 0.54 -6.46
C TYR A 21 13.51 1.05 -5.70
N PRO A 22 13.38 2.08 -4.85
CA PRO A 22 14.54 2.77 -4.26
C PRO A 22 15.22 1.96 -3.14
N PHE A 23 14.60 0.87 -2.67
CA PHE A 23 15.12 0.06 -1.57
C PHE A 23 15.81 -1.22 -2.08
N PRO A 24 16.97 -1.61 -1.49
CA PRO A 24 17.73 -2.78 -1.90
C PRO A 24 17.09 -4.08 -1.36
N VAL A 25 16.05 -4.57 -2.03
CA VAL A 25 15.35 -5.82 -1.70
C VAL A 25 15.57 -6.89 -2.78
N ALA A 26 15.59 -8.16 -2.37
CA ALA A 26 15.92 -9.28 -3.27
C ALA A 26 14.89 -9.51 -4.39
N GLN A 27 13.61 -9.22 -4.13
CA GLN A 27 12.56 -9.13 -5.14
C GLN A 27 11.77 -7.86 -4.86
N PRO A 28 11.97 -6.81 -5.68
CA PRO A 28 11.15 -5.63 -5.58
C PRO A 28 9.72 -6.01 -5.87
N PRO A 29 8.79 -5.43 -5.14
CA PRO A 29 7.40 -5.69 -5.36
C PRO A 29 6.87 -4.80 -6.49
N HIS A 30 7.12 -5.27 -7.71
CA HIS A 30 6.83 -4.58 -8.98
C HIS A 30 5.34 -4.35 -9.30
N TYR A 31 4.44 -4.65 -8.36
CA TYR A 31 2.99 -4.52 -8.53
C TYR A 31 2.43 -3.24 -7.91
N TRP A 32 3.04 -2.71 -6.85
CA TRP A 32 2.35 -1.82 -5.92
C TRP A 32 2.19 -0.38 -6.42
N MET A 33 3.10 0.07 -7.30
CA MET A 33 3.17 1.45 -7.79
C MET A 33 2.77 1.57 -9.27
N SER A 34 2.20 0.52 -9.83
CA SER A 34 1.68 0.47 -11.20
C SER A 34 0.17 0.24 -11.21
N GLU A 35 -0.52 0.86 -10.25
CA GLU A 35 -1.98 0.95 -10.22
C GLU A 35 -2.47 1.73 -11.47
N GLN A 36 -3.45 1.18 -12.19
CA GLN A 36 -3.89 1.66 -13.51
C GLN A 36 -5.28 2.29 -13.51
N SER A 37 -6.09 2.10 -12.47
CA SER A 37 -7.42 2.71 -12.38
C SER A 37 -7.35 4.21 -12.12
N GLY A 38 -6.24 4.70 -11.55
CA GLY A 38 -6.04 6.09 -11.14
C GLY A 38 -6.70 6.46 -9.81
N LYS A 39 -7.54 5.57 -9.25
CA LYS A 39 -8.28 5.80 -8.00
C LYS A 39 -7.36 5.84 -6.79
N LEU A 40 -6.32 5.00 -6.78
CA LEU A 40 -5.34 5.01 -5.71
C LEU A 40 -4.50 6.30 -5.76
N ALA A 41 -4.10 6.73 -6.96
CA ALA A 41 -3.35 7.97 -7.13
C ALA A 41 -4.13 9.19 -6.61
N GLU A 42 -5.42 9.28 -6.94
CA GLU A 42 -6.30 10.35 -6.44
C GLU A 42 -6.46 10.30 -4.91
N ALA A 43 -6.65 9.11 -4.33
CA ALA A 43 -6.74 8.94 -2.88
C ALA A 43 -5.45 9.32 -2.15
N VAL A 44 -4.29 8.96 -2.72
CA VAL A 44 -2.97 9.30 -2.19
C VAL A 44 -2.70 10.79 -2.31
N GLU A 45 -3.10 11.44 -3.40
CA GLU A 45 -2.99 12.90 -3.55
C GLU A 45 -3.85 13.64 -2.50
N GLN A 46 -5.11 13.22 -2.30
CA GLN A 46 -5.96 13.76 -1.22
C GLN A 46 -5.29 13.61 0.15
N TYR A 47 -4.69 12.44 0.42
CA TYR A 47 -3.95 12.18 1.65
C TYR A 47 -2.76 13.15 1.81
N PHE A 48 -1.91 13.30 0.79
CA PHE A 48 -0.74 14.19 0.85
C PHE A 48 -1.10 15.68 0.96
N ASN A 49 -2.26 16.08 0.41
CA ASN A 49 -2.77 17.44 0.55
C ASN A 49 -3.39 17.72 1.93
N GLY A 50 -3.47 16.70 2.81
CA GLY A 50 -4.10 16.81 4.13
C GLY A 50 -5.63 16.93 4.05
N GLU A 51 -6.23 16.50 2.95
CA GLU A 51 -7.67 16.51 2.77
C GLU A 51 -8.34 15.38 3.58
N ALA A 52 -9.61 15.58 3.93
CA ALA A 52 -10.39 14.53 4.57
C ALA A 52 -10.69 13.43 3.55
N LEU A 53 -10.16 12.23 3.80
CA LEU A 53 -10.38 11.09 2.92
C LEU A 53 -11.86 10.69 2.90
N THR A 54 -12.42 10.57 1.70
CA THR A 54 -13.74 9.97 1.53
C THR A 54 -13.71 8.49 1.94
N PRO A 55 -14.87 7.88 2.27
CA PRO A 55 -14.92 6.45 2.59
C PRO A 55 -14.33 5.55 1.49
N ALA A 56 -14.50 5.94 0.22
CA ALA A 56 -13.93 5.22 -0.92
C ALA A 56 -12.39 5.36 -0.98
N ALA A 57 -11.87 6.59 -0.82
CA ALA A 57 -10.43 6.84 -0.80
C ALA A 57 -9.73 6.11 0.35
N LEU A 58 -10.35 6.10 1.53
CA LEU A 58 -9.88 5.34 2.68
C LEU A 58 -9.81 3.84 2.39
N GLU A 59 -10.82 3.31 1.70
CA GLU A 59 -10.87 1.90 1.31
C GLU A 59 -9.76 1.56 0.31
N PHE A 60 -9.50 2.41 -0.68
CA PHE A 60 -8.40 2.22 -1.62
C PHE A 60 -7.04 2.22 -0.94
N ILE A 61 -6.79 3.17 -0.02
CA ILE A 61 -5.55 3.20 0.75
C ILE A 61 -5.43 1.97 1.64
N ARG A 62 -6.52 1.50 2.26
CA ARG A 62 -6.50 0.29 3.08
C ARG A 62 -6.15 -0.95 2.26
N GLN A 63 -6.77 -1.12 1.08
CA GLN A 63 -6.48 -2.22 0.18
C GLN A 63 -5.04 -2.20 -0.31
N TYR A 64 -4.53 -1.01 -0.65
CA TYR A 64 -3.13 -0.81 -1.00
C TYR A 64 -2.18 -1.22 0.14
N LEU A 65 -2.40 -0.71 1.37
CA LEU A 65 -1.58 -1.02 2.54
C LEU A 65 -1.62 -2.52 2.89
N GLN A 66 -2.79 -3.16 2.76
CA GLN A 66 -2.91 -4.59 3.00
C GLN A 66 -2.02 -5.37 2.03
N GLN A 67 -2.14 -5.12 0.73
CA GLN A 67 -1.32 -5.76 -0.29
C GLN A 67 0.17 -5.50 -0.09
N TYR A 68 0.52 -4.26 0.25
CA TYR A 68 1.89 -3.86 0.54
C TYR A 68 2.46 -4.73 1.67
N ILE A 69 1.75 -4.88 2.79
CA ILE A 69 2.21 -5.65 3.96
C ILE A 69 2.23 -7.15 3.68
N GLU A 70 1.23 -7.68 2.98
CA GLU A 70 1.17 -9.10 2.59
C GLU A 70 2.41 -9.50 1.80
N ARG A 71 2.91 -8.59 0.96
CA ARG A 71 3.98 -8.84 0.00
C ARG A 71 5.32 -8.22 0.42
N ALA A 72 5.34 -7.43 1.49
CA ALA A 72 6.56 -6.84 2.02
C ALA A 72 7.52 -7.93 2.54
N VAL A 73 8.80 -7.71 2.24
CA VAL A 73 9.91 -8.50 2.78
C VAL A 73 10.12 -8.08 4.23
N MET A 74 9.29 -8.64 5.13
CA MET A 74 9.34 -8.36 6.57
C MET A 74 10.12 -9.46 7.31
N THR A 75 10.93 -9.06 8.29
CA THR A 75 11.60 -9.98 9.21
C THR A 75 10.61 -10.48 10.28
N GLY A 76 9.90 -11.57 9.97
CA GLY A 76 9.06 -12.32 10.91
C GLY A 76 7.55 -12.28 10.64
N GLU A 77 6.96 -13.47 10.52
CA GLU A 77 5.54 -13.68 10.17
C GLU A 77 4.56 -13.14 11.22
N ALA A 78 4.92 -13.22 12.51
CA ALA A 78 4.09 -12.70 13.60
C ALA A 78 3.88 -11.17 13.51
N LYS A 79 4.91 -10.43 13.09
CA LYS A 79 4.80 -8.97 12.90
C LYS A 79 3.88 -8.64 11.73
N ARG A 80 3.97 -9.41 10.63
CA ARG A 80 3.08 -9.24 9.47
C ARG A 80 1.60 -9.40 9.86
N ASN A 81 1.24 -10.46 10.59
CA ASN A 81 -0.16 -10.69 10.98
C ASN A 81 -0.73 -9.57 11.85
N ILE A 82 0.08 -9.02 12.76
CA ILE A 82 -0.31 -7.86 13.57
C ILE A 82 -0.56 -6.65 12.70
N LEU A 83 0.35 -6.36 11.74
CA LEU A 83 0.21 -5.22 10.84
C LEU A 83 -1.03 -5.35 9.95
N LEU A 84 -1.30 -6.54 9.38
CA LEU A 84 -2.50 -6.81 8.60
C LEU A 84 -3.80 -6.61 9.40
N SER A 85 -3.82 -7.08 10.64
CA SER A 85 -4.97 -6.85 11.53
C SER A 85 -5.17 -5.36 11.83
N ARG A 86 -4.09 -4.58 11.90
CA ARG A 86 -4.17 -3.13 12.12
C ARG A 86 -4.68 -2.40 10.88
N THR A 87 -4.31 -2.84 9.67
CA THR A 87 -4.81 -2.27 8.42
C THR A 87 -6.34 -2.34 8.36
N MET A 88 -6.93 -3.46 8.79
CA MET A 88 -8.39 -3.63 8.87
C MET A 88 -9.08 -2.66 9.86
N ALA A 89 -8.35 -2.11 10.83
CA ALA A 89 -8.88 -1.22 11.85
C ALA A 89 -8.82 0.27 11.45
N LEU A 90 -8.19 0.62 10.32
CA LEU A 90 -8.03 2.01 9.87
C LEU A 90 -9.37 2.59 9.42
N ARG A 91 -9.85 3.64 10.10
CA ARG A 91 -11.16 4.26 9.83
C ARG A 91 -11.09 5.73 9.43
N THR A 92 -9.94 6.36 9.64
CA THR A 92 -9.75 7.79 9.43
C THR A 92 -8.38 8.07 8.83
N THR A 93 -8.21 9.26 8.23
CA THR A 93 -6.90 9.75 7.77
C THR A 93 -5.85 9.69 8.87
N ARG A 94 -6.22 10.08 10.11
CA ARG A 94 -5.32 10.04 11.26
C ARG A 94 -4.87 8.63 11.63
N ASP A 95 -5.73 7.63 11.44
CA ASP A 95 -5.33 6.24 11.66
C ASP A 95 -4.28 5.82 10.63
N ILE A 96 -4.41 6.26 9.37
CA ILE A 96 -3.44 6.00 8.31
C ILE A 96 -2.10 6.67 8.62
N GLU A 97 -2.10 7.94 8.99
CA GLU A 97 -0.87 8.68 9.36
C GLU A 97 -0.11 7.95 10.47
N ARG A 98 -0.81 7.64 11.57
CA ARG A 98 -0.21 6.92 12.70
C ARG A 98 0.29 5.53 12.30
N PHE A 99 -0.40 4.87 11.38
CA PHE A 99 0.02 3.58 10.89
C PHE A 99 1.26 3.66 10.00
N ALA A 100 1.34 4.69 9.15
CA ALA A 100 2.52 4.97 8.34
C ALA A 100 3.74 5.28 9.22
N ASP A 101 3.59 6.10 10.27
CA ASP A 101 4.64 6.38 11.24
C ASP A 101 5.17 5.08 11.89
N ASP A 102 4.27 4.22 12.36
CA ASP A 102 4.64 2.94 12.98
C ASP A 102 5.33 1.97 12.00
N LEU A 103 4.99 2.04 10.71
CA LEU A 103 5.67 1.26 9.67
C LEU A 103 7.08 1.82 9.43
N SER A 104 7.25 3.14 9.39
CA SER A 104 8.56 3.78 9.23
C SER A 104 9.50 3.45 10.39
N GLU A 105 9.00 3.35 11.63
CA GLU A 105 9.79 2.92 12.80
C GLU A 105 10.40 1.52 12.65
N ILE A 106 9.79 0.64 11.84
CA ILE A 106 10.31 -0.69 11.54
C ILE A 106 11.00 -0.77 10.17
N GLY A 107 11.27 0.38 9.55
CA GLY A 107 11.98 0.51 8.27
C GLY A 107 11.11 0.19 7.05
N VAL A 108 9.79 0.37 7.17
CA VAL A 108 8.82 0.10 6.10
C VAL A 108 8.13 1.41 5.72
N GLU A 109 8.33 1.87 4.49
CA GLU A 109 7.75 3.13 3.99
C GLU A 109 6.77 2.84 2.85
N PRO A 110 5.45 2.90 3.11
CA PRO A 110 4.42 2.61 2.10
C PRO A 110 4.05 3.82 1.23
N PHE A 111 4.48 5.03 1.60
CA PHE A 111 4.19 6.30 0.92
C PHE A 111 5.48 7.06 0.64
#